data_AF-A0A3D6EPG1-F1
#
_entry.id   AF-A0A3D6EPG1-F1
#
_cell.length_a   1.000
_cell.length_b   1.000
_cell.length_c   1.000
_cell.angle_alpha   90.00
_cell.angle_beta   90.00
_cell.angle_gamma   90.00
#
_symmetry.space_group_name_H-M   'P 1'
#
loop_
_entity.id
_entity.type
_entity.pdbx_description
1 polymer ?
#
loop_
_entity_poly.entity_id
_entity_poly.type
_entity_poly.pdbx_seq_one_letter_code
_entity_poly.pdbx_strand_id
1 'polypeptide(L)'
;MDKQLRLRLQILAGLIVLLLLSNLYFFLVKIGGFIFIIQGLIQLTIFVCVTIWTSKIIWKMIRDADWRKISNFLTVLAIPTAFILSSIDTLAADENTFQSEIKIRACYEGTMSTSRLYFRENGEFEDFNVGFFAHVNYVSGTWKIHADTIHLTIKSGQHNLLKDKMIIKDNYLYSVEQDTIKPTFYYLGQCKGLN
;
A
#
# COMPACT_ATOMS: atom_id res chain seq x y z
N MET A 1 -4.86 -34.63 -17.42
CA MET A 1 -3.86 -33.54 -17.29
C MET A 1 -2.61 -34.08 -16.62
N ASP A 2 -1.44 -33.89 -17.22
CA ASP A 2 -0.15 -34.33 -16.66
C ASP A 2 0.05 -33.77 -15.24
N LYS A 3 0.45 -34.64 -14.30
CA LYS A 3 0.70 -34.28 -12.89
C LYS A 3 1.79 -33.20 -12.80
N GLN A 4 2.77 -33.19 -13.71
CA GLN A 4 3.82 -32.16 -13.78
C GLN A 4 3.23 -30.81 -14.24
N LEU A 5 2.34 -30.83 -15.24
CA LEU A 5 1.67 -29.63 -15.73
C LEU A 5 0.79 -28.99 -14.66
N ARG A 6 0.02 -29.79 -13.91
CA ARG A 6 -0.85 -29.28 -12.83
C ARG A 6 -0.06 -28.50 -11.79
N LEU A 7 1.07 -29.06 -11.32
CA LEU A 7 1.88 -28.44 -10.26
C LEU A 7 2.53 -27.13 -10.72
N ARG A 8 3.01 -27.09 -11.98
CA ARG A 8 3.55 -25.86 -12.58
C ARG A 8 2.49 -24.77 -12.68
N LEU A 9 1.31 -25.09 -13.19
CA LEU A 9 0.21 -24.13 -13.30
C LEU A 9 -0.22 -23.59 -11.94
N GLN A 10 -0.24 -24.42 -10.90
CA GLN A 10 -0.55 -23.99 -9.53
C GLN A 10 0.48 -23.00 -8.99
N ILE A 11 1.78 -23.28 -9.17
CA ILE A 11 2.86 -22.37 -8.76
C ILE A 11 2.76 -21.05 -9.53
N LEU A 12 2.67 -21.10 -10.87
CA LEU A 12 2.62 -19.91 -11.70
C LEU A 12 1.38 -19.06 -11.40
N ALA A 13 0.21 -19.67 -11.25
CA ALA A 13 -0.99 -18.94 -10.84
C ALA A 13 -0.83 -18.29 -9.46
N GLY A 14 -0.25 -19.01 -8.50
CA GLY A 14 0.07 -18.45 -7.17
C GLY A 14 1.01 -17.25 -7.25
N LEU A 15 2.08 -17.34 -8.03
CA LEU A 15 3.02 -16.22 -8.24
C LEU A 15 2.35 -15.02 -8.91
N ILE A 16 1.50 -15.24 -9.92
CA ILE A 16 0.75 -14.16 -10.58
C ILE A 16 -0.17 -13.47 -9.57
N VAL A 17 -0.90 -14.23 -8.75
CA VAL A 17 -1.80 -13.64 -7.75
C VAL A 17 -1.01 -12.86 -6.70
N LEU A 18 0.14 -13.38 -6.23
CA LEU A 18 1.01 -12.64 -5.30
C LEU A 18 1.51 -11.33 -5.90
N LEU A 19 1.94 -11.35 -7.17
CA LEU A 19 2.41 -10.16 -7.87
C LEU A 19 1.29 -9.14 -8.11
N LEU A 20 0.07 -9.60 -8.44
CA LEU A 20 -1.08 -8.70 -8.57
C LEU A 20 -1.46 -8.08 -7.23
N LEU A 21 -1.52 -8.86 -6.15
CA LEU A 21 -1.85 -8.36 -4.82
C LEU A 21 -0.82 -7.35 -4.31
N SER A 22 0.48 -7.56 -4.57
CA SER A 22 1.51 -6.59 -4.17
C SER A 22 1.38 -5.27 -4.93
N ASN A 23 1.06 -5.32 -6.22
CA ASN A 23 0.95 -4.12 -7.05
C ASN A 23 -0.41 -3.40 -6.93
N LEU A 24 -1.46 -4.10 -6.48
CA LEU A 24 -2.77 -3.51 -6.19
C LEU A 24 -2.86 -2.91 -4.77
N TYR A 25 -1.80 -3.01 -3.98
CA TYR A 25 -1.75 -2.49 -2.61
C TYR A 25 -2.26 -1.04 -2.52
N PHE A 26 -1.83 -0.17 -3.43
CA PHE A 26 -2.28 1.22 -3.50
C PHE A 26 -3.81 1.37 -3.57
N PHE A 27 -4.48 0.61 -4.44
CA PHE A 27 -5.94 0.65 -4.56
C PHE A 27 -6.64 0.08 -3.33
N LEU A 28 -6.06 -0.99 -2.76
CA LEU A 28 -6.60 -1.60 -1.54
C LEU A 28 -6.50 -0.64 -0.35
N VAL A 29 -5.50 0.25 -0.30
CA VAL A 29 -5.29 1.21 0.81
C VAL A 29 -6.48 2.13 0.96
N LYS A 30 -7.08 2.52 -0.16
CA LYS A 30 -8.24 3.41 -0.20
C LYS A 30 -9.53 2.75 0.26
N ILE A 31 -9.64 1.43 0.12
CA ILE A 31 -10.79 0.68 0.65
C ILE A 31 -10.67 0.54 2.18
N GLY A 32 -9.43 0.54 2.69
CA GLY A 32 -9.12 0.69 4.11
C GLY A 32 -9.57 -0.48 5.00
N GLY A 33 -9.27 -0.36 6.30
CA GLY A 33 -9.80 -1.22 7.36
C GLY A 33 -9.44 -2.71 7.26
N PHE A 34 -10.42 -3.57 7.56
CA PHE A 34 -10.26 -5.03 7.71
C PHE A 34 -9.81 -5.75 6.42
N ILE A 35 -9.97 -5.12 5.25
CA ILE A 35 -9.60 -5.71 3.96
C ILE A 35 -8.09 -5.96 3.88
N PHE A 36 -7.27 -5.13 4.52
CA PHE A 36 -5.83 -5.38 4.62
C PHE A 36 -5.48 -6.65 5.34
N ILE A 37 -6.18 -6.94 6.43
CA ILE A 37 -5.95 -8.15 7.22
C ILE A 37 -6.32 -9.37 6.36
N ILE A 38 -7.49 -9.33 5.70
CA ILE A 38 -7.90 -10.40 4.78
C ILE A 38 -6.87 -10.58 3.66
N GLN A 39 -6.42 -9.49 3.03
CA GLN A 39 -5.44 -9.53 1.95
C GLN A 39 -4.11 -10.11 2.42
N GLY A 40 -3.61 -9.70 3.59
CA GLY A 40 -2.41 -10.26 4.20
C GLY A 40 -2.54 -11.76 4.48
N LEU A 41 -3.70 -12.21 4.98
CA LEU A 41 -3.97 -13.64 5.21
C LEU A 41 -4.03 -14.44 3.91
N ILE A 42 -4.65 -13.89 2.85
CA ILE A 42 -4.67 -14.51 1.51
C ILE A 42 -3.24 -14.62 0.97
N GLN A 43 -2.47 -13.54 1.03
CA GLN A 43 -1.08 -13.50 0.55
C GLN A 43 -0.21 -14.52 1.30
N LEU A 44 -0.33 -14.60 2.62
CA LEU A 44 0.37 -15.58 3.45
C LEU A 44 -0.01 -17.02 3.05
N THR A 45 -1.31 -17.29 2.88
CA THR A 45 -1.80 -18.63 2.52
C THR A 45 -1.26 -19.07 1.16
N ILE A 46 -1.29 -18.17 0.16
CA ILE A 46 -0.77 -18.44 -1.18
C ILE A 46 0.75 -18.66 -1.13
N PHE A 47 1.48 -17.83 -0.37
CA PHE A 47 2.92 -17.98 -0.19
C PHE A 47 3.30 -19.34 0.40
N VAL A 48 2.59 -19.82 1.44
CA VAL A 48 2.81 -21.15 2.02
C VAL A 48 2.52 -22.26 1.00
N CYS A 49 1.40 -22.17 0.28
CA CYS A 49 1.06 -23.14 -0.77
C CYS A 49 2.11 -23.22 -1.88
N VAL A 50 2.55 -22.07 -2.41
CA VAL A 50 3.61 -21.98 -3.44
C VAL A 50 4.90 -22.59 -2.92
N THR A 51 5.28 -22.32 -1.67
CA THR A 51 6.48 -22.90 -1.04
C THR A 51 6.40 -24.43 -1.00
N ILE A 52 5.29 -24.99 -0.49
CA ILE A 52 5.09 -26.45 -0.41
C ILE A 52 5.14 -27.10 -1.80
N TRP A 53 4.48 -26.51 -2.80
CA TRP A 53 4.49 -27.04 -4.17
C TRP A 53 5.87 -26.97 -4.82
N THR A 54 6.61 -25.90 -4.56
CA THR A 54 7.98 -25.72 -5.03
C THR A 54 8.90 -26.77 -4.44
N SER A 55 8.88 -26.95 -3.11
CA SER A 55 9.66 -28.00 -2.44
C SER A 55 9.35 -29.38 -3.01
N LYS A 56 8.09 -29.65 -3.34
CA LYS A 56 7.66 -30.90 -3.98
C LYS A 56 8.20 -31.07 -5.40
N ILE A 57 8.25 -30.01 -6.22
CA ILE A 57 8.89 -30.06 -7.55
C ILE A 57 10.39 -30.32 -7.41
N ILE A 58 11.08 -29.58 -6.54
CA ILE A 58 12.52 -29.71 -6.33
C ILE A 58 12.87 -31.12 -5.88
N TRP A 59 12.16 -31.64 -4.87
CA TRP A 59 12.38 -33.00 -4.37
C TRP A 59 12.23 -34.07 -5.47
N LYS A 60 11.23 -33.91 -6.34
CA LYS A 60 11.03 -34.83 -7.47
C LYS A 60 12.10 -34.69 -8.55
N MET A 61 12.58 -33.46 -8.82
CA MET A 61 13.68 -33.25 -9.76
C MET A 61 14.98 -33.89 -9.29
N ILE A 62 15.21 -33.94 -7.97
CA ILE A 62 16.37 -34.61 -7.38
C ILE A 62 16.23 -36.13 -7.50
N ARG A 63 15.03 -36.68 -7.23
CA ARG A 63 14.81 -38.14 -7.14
C ARG A 63 14.58 -38.82 -8.50
N ASP A 64 13.85 -38.18 -9.41
CA ASP A 64 13.42 -38.80 -10.68
C ASP A 64 13.95 -38.03 -11.90
N ALA A 65 14.60 -38.75 -12.82
CA ALA A 65 15.17 -38.17 -14.03
C ALA A 65 14.11 -37.52 -14.94
N ASP A 66 12.92 -38.11 -15.02
CA ASP A 66 11.81 -37.63 -15.85
C ASP A 66 11.24 -36.26 -15.41
N TRP A 67 11.59 -35.81 -14.21
CA TRP A 67 11.21 -34.50 -13.69
C TRP A 67 12.25 -33.42 -14.00
N ARG A 68 13.45 -33.76 -14.51
CA ARG A 68 14.51 -32.81 -14.89
C ARG A 68 14.27 -32.18 -16.27
N LYS A 69 13.02 -31.84 -16.58
CA LYS A 69 12.65 -31.12 -17.80
C LYS A 69 12.93 -29.63 -17.62
N ILE A 70 13.38 -28.96 -18.68
CA ILE A 70 13.66 -27.51 -18.69
C ILE A 70 12.52 -26.67 -18.13
N SER A 71 11.27 -27.06 -18.43
CA SER A 71 10.08 -26.35 -17.92
C SER A 71 9.92 -26.38 -16.40
N ASN A 72 10.42 -27.41 -15.70
CA ASN A 72 10.42 -27.44 -14.23
C ASN A 72 11.51 -26.53 -13.67
N PHE A 73 12.70 -26.49 -14.29
CA PHE A 73 13.75 -25.54 -13.95
C PHE A 73 13.27 -24.08 -14.12
N LEU A 74 12.61 -23.77 -15.24
CA LEU A 74 12.03 -22.44 -15.48
C LEU A 74 10.97 -22.07 -14.44
N THR A 75 10.15 -23.04 -14.01
CA THR A 75 9.13 -22.80 -12.97
C THR A 75 9.78 -22.47 -11.63
N VAL A 76 10.85 -23.17 -11.24
CA VAL A 76 11.60 -22.87 -10.01
C VAL A 76 12.29 -21.51 -10.13
N LEU A 77 12.88 -21.20 -11.29
CA LEU A 77 13.54 -19.91 -11.55
C LEU A 77 12.55 -18.72 -11.55
N ALA A 78 11.29 -18.95 -11.91
CA ALA A 78 10.26 -17.90 -11.90
C ALA A 78 9.99 -17.33 -10.49
N ILE A 79 10.27 -18.09 -9.44
CA ILE A 79 10.03 -17.69 -8.05
C ILE A 79 10.93 -16.51 -7.63
N PRO A 80 12.28 -16.62 -7.65
CA PRO A 80 13.12 -15.48 -7.33
C PRO A 80 12.88 -14.30 -8.27
N THR A 81 12.57 -14.54 -9.55
CA THR A 81 12.19 -13.48 -10.49
C THR A 81 10.94 -12.74 -10.04
N ALA A 82 9.88 -13.44 -9.60
CA ALA A 82 8.67 -12.82 -9.08
C ALA A 82 8.92 -12.03 -7.79
N PHE A 83 9.82 -12.50 -6.91
CA PHE A 83 10.24 -11.76 -5.72
C PHE A 83 10.99 -10.47 -6.06
N ILE A 84 11.90 -10.51 -7.02
CA ILE A 84 12.60 -9.32 -7.50
C ILE A 84 11.60 -8.34 -8.13
N LEU A 85 10.72 -8.82 -9.00
CA LEU A 85 9.73 -7.98 -9.67
C LEU A 85 8.69 -7.37 -8.71
N SER A 86 8.40 -8.02 -7.59
CA SER A 86 7.51 -7.46 -6.56
C SER A 86 8.21 -6.47 -5.62
N SER A 87 9.55 -6.48 -5.56
CA SER A 87 10.35 -5.55 -4.75
C SER A 87 10.70 -4.26 -5.50
N ILE A 88 10.57 -4.28 -6.82
CA ILE A 88 10.69 -3.11 -7.67
C ILE A 88 9.25 -2.66 -7.95
N ASP A 89 8.98 -1.35 -7.92
CA ASP A 89 7.72 -0.77 -8.38
C ASP A 89 7.57 -0.94 -9.91
N THR A 90 7.53 -2.19 -10.37
CA THR A 90 7.66 -2.57 -11.78
C THR A 90 6.45 -2.16 -12.60
N LEU A 91 5.30 -2.00 -11.97
CA LEU A 91 4.11 -1.49 -12.66
C LEU A 91 4.09 0.04 -12.78
N ALA A 92 5.08 0.77 -12.23
CA ALA A 92 5.19 2.23 -12.29
C ALA A 92 3.85 2.96 -12.03
N ALA A 93 2.96 2.29 -11.30
CA ALA A 93 1.67 2.80 -10.87
C ALA A 93 1.93 3.71 -9.69
N ASP A 94 2.64 4.81 -9.94
CA ASP A 94 2.84 5.84 -8.94
C ASP A 94 1.47 6.45 -8.61
N GLU A 95 1.34 6.92 -7.38
CA GLU A 95 0.17 7.63 -6.89
C GLU A 95 -0.22 8.79 -7.82
N ASN A 96 0.76 9.42 -8.48
CA ASN A 96 0.56 10.50 -9.45
C ASN A 96 0.22 10.03 -10.88
N THR A 97 0.34 8.73 -11.19
CA THR A 97 -0.04 8.20 -12.50
C THR A 97 -1.56 8.12 -12.66
N PHE A 98 -2.27 7.82 -11.58
CA PHE A 98 -3.73 7.67 -11.57
C PHE A 98 -4.46 8.82 -10.89
N GLN A 99 -3.73 9.78 -10.32
CA GLN A 99 -4.28 10.93 -9.60
C GLN A 99 -3.58 12.23 -10.02
N SER A 100 -4.19 13.35 -9.68
CA SER A 100 -3.56 14.66 -9.86
C SER A 100 -2.34 14.82 -8.96
N GLU A 101 -1.42 15.69 -9.39
CA GLU A 101 -0.18 15.97 -8.67
C GLU A 101 -0.44 16.48 -7.24
N ILE A 102 0.47 16.13 -6.34
CA ILE A 102 0.40 16.54 -4.94
C ILE A 102 1.02 17.94 -4.78
N LYS A 103 0.19 18.92 -4.42
CA LYS A 103 0.58 20.31 -4.22
C LYS A 103 1.17 20.58 -2.84
N ILE A 104 0.58 20.00 -1.79
CA ILE A 104 1.08 20.11 -0.42
C ILE A 104 1.10 18.70 0.19
N ARG A 105 2.23 18.37 0.82
CA ARG A 105 2.42 17.14 1.60
C ARG A 105 2.57 17.50 3.06
N ALA A 106 1.91 16.75 3.93
CA ALA A 106 2.14 16.82 5.36
C ALA A 106 2.19 15.41 5.94
N CYS A 107 2.99 15.24 6.99
CA CYS A 107 3.14 13.97 7.69
C CYS A 107 2.93 14.16 9.19
N TYR A 108 2.29 13.17 9.80
CA TYR A 108 2.19 12.98 11.23
C TYR A 108 2.88 11.67 11.62
N GLU A 109 3.78 11.71 12.60
CA GLU A 109 4.46 10.53 13.15
C GLU A 109 4.19 10.46 14.66
N GLY A 110 3.28 9.58 15.06
CA GLY A 110 3.00 9.25 16.45
C GLY A 110 3.66 7.93 16.85
N THR A 111 3.64 7.62 18.15
CA THR A 111 4.23 6.39 18.70
C THR A 111 3.63 5.10 18.11
N MET A 112 2.35 5.13 17.74
CA MET A 112 1.60 3.96 17.29
C MET A 112 0.86 4.17 15.96
N SER A 113 1.05 5.32 15.32
CA SER A 113 0.45 5.59 14.02
C SER A 113 1.23 6.62 13.22
N THR A 114 1.23 6.46 11.91
CA THR A 114 1.81 7.40 10.96
C THR A 114 0.71 7.83 9.99
N SER A 115 0.57 9.12 9.77
CA SER A 115 -0.38 9.68 8.81
C SER A 115 0.31 10.42 7.67
N ARG A 116 -0.14 10.16 6.46
CA ARG A 116 0.30 10.87 5.25
C ARG A 116 -0.88 11.65 4.69
N LEU A 117 -0.78 12.97 4.73
CA LEU A 117 -1.80 13.88 4.24
C LEU A 117 -1.33 14.54 2.94
N TYR A 118 -2.14 14.40 1.91
CA TYR A 118 -1.89 14.92 0.58
C TYR A 118 -2.99 15.87 0.17
N PHE A 119 -2.58 17.05 -0.28
CA PHE A 119 -3.43 18.05 -0.89
C PHE A 119 -3.08 18.14 -2.37
N ARG A 120 -4.01 17.76 -3.23
CA ARG A 120 -3.76 17.65 -4.67
C ARG A 120 -4.20 18.88 -5.45
N GLU A 121 -3.61 19.08 -6.62
CA GLU A 121 -3.89 20.23 -7.47
C GLU A 121 -5.35 20.34 -7.92
N ASN A 122 -6.04 19.21 -8.10
CA ASN A 122 -7.46 19.18 -8.48
C ASN A 122 -8.41 19.61 -7.34
N GLY A 123 -7.88 20.00 -6.18
CA GLY A 123 -8.68 20.39 -5.02
C GLY A 123 -9.19 19.22 -4.18
N GLU A 124 -8.70 18.00 -4.39
CA GLU A 124 -8.95 16.85 -3.52
C GLU A 124 -7.86 16.69 -2.47
N PHE A 125 -8.24 16.21 -1.28
CA PHE A 125 -7.28 15.82 -0.26
C PHE A 125 -7.53 14.37 0.19
N GLU A 126 -6.45 13.73 0.60
CA GLU A 126 -6.44 12.35 1.06
C GLU A 126 -5.50 12.26 2.28
N ASP A 127 -5.97 11.65 3.35
CA ASP A 127 -5.18 11.31 4.52
C ASP A 127 -5.18 9.80 4.74
N PHE A 128 -3.98 9.24 4.80
CA PHE A 128 -3.72 7.83 5.03
C PHE A 128 -3.10 7.65 6.41
N ASN A 129 -3.95 7.38 7.40
CA ASN A 129 -3.50 7.08 8.75
C ASN A 129 -3.32 5.57 8.92
N VAL A 130 -2.08 5.14 9.09
CA VAL A 130 -1.73 3.74 9.36
C VAL A 130 -1.40 3.61 10.84
N GLY A 131 -2.27 2.93 11.58
CA GLY A 131 -2.09 2.62 12.98
C GLY A 131 -1.41 1.27 13.24
N PHE A 132 -1.32 0.93 14.53
CA PHE A 132 -0.84 -0.36 15.00
C PHE A 132 -1.63 -1.53 14.37
N PHE A 133 -0.96 -2.66 14.12
CA PHE A 133 -1.49 -3.81 13.37
C PHE A 133 -2.00 -3.49 11.95
N ALA A 134 -1.44 -2.48 11.29
CA ALA A 134 -1.82 -2.08 9.93
C ALA A 134 -3.30 -1.70 9.80
N HIS A 135 -3.91 -1.21 10.88
CA HIS A 135 -5.24 -0.62 10.79
C HIS A 135 -5.15 0.70 10.00
N VAL A 136 -5.75 0.72 8.82
CA VAL A 136 -5.77 1.91 7.95
C VAL A 136 -7.07 2.67 8.14
N ASN A 137 -6.98 3.92 8.57
CA ASN A 137 -8.06 4.89 8.48
C ASN A 137 -7.79 5.83 7.30
N TYR A 138 -8.72 5.86 6.36
CA TYR A 138 -8.64 6.66 5.14
C TYR A 138 -9.68 7.77 5.18
N VAL A 139 -9.23 9.00 5.05
CA VAL A 139 -10.08 10.19 5.07
C VAL A 139 -9.87 10.96 3.79
N SER A 140 -10.95 11.38 3.15
CA SER A 140 -10.87 12.09 1.88
C SER A 140 -11.93 13.17 1.77
N GLY A 141 -11.66 14.13 0.89
CA GLY A 141 -12.57 15.24 0.67
C GLY A 141 -12.02 16.25 -0.32
N THR A 142 -12.50 17.47 -0.23
CA THR A 142 -12.00 18.59 -1.03
C THR A 142 -11.35 19.64 -0.16
N TRP A 143 -10.40 20.38 -0.72
CA TRP A 143 -9.70 21.45 -0.04
C TRP A 143 -9.59 22.71 -0.90
N LYS A 144 -9.48 23.86 -0.24
CA LYS A 144 -9.12 25.14 -0.84
C LYS A 144 -8.17 25.87 0.09
N ILE A 145 -7.26 26.66 -0.46
CA ILE A 145 -6.33 27.47 0.34
C ILE A 145 -6.53 28.95 0.05
N HIS A 146 -6.56 29.76 1.10
CA HIS A 146 -6.55 31.22 1.04
C HIS A 146 -5.45 31.71 1.98
N ALA A 147 -4.38 32.28 1.41
CA ALA A 147 -3.16 32.62 2.13
C ALA A 147 -2.57 31.41 2.89
N ASP A 148 -2.55 31.45 4.22
CA ASP A 148 -2.06 30.40 5.11
C ASP A 148 -3.15 29.43 5.59
N THR A 149 -4.41 29.70 5.24
CA THR A 149 -5.56 28.98 5.76
C THR A 149 -6.08 27.98 4.73
N ILE A 150 -6.08 26.69 5.11
CA ILE A 150 -6.67 25.60 4.35
C ILE A 150 -8.09 25.34 4.86
N HIS A 151 -9.05 25.31 3.94
CA HIS A 151 -10.42 24.92 4.18
C HIS A 151 -10.64 23.50 3.67
N LEU A 152 -11.10 22.61 4.54
CA LEU A 152 -11.42 21.22 4.21
C LEU A 152 -12.93 21.03 4.13
N THR A 153 -13.36 20.11 3.27
CA THR A 153 -14.71 19.57 3.26
C THR A 153 -14.56 18.05 3.20
N ILE A 154 -14.73 17.40 4.35
CA ILE A 154 -14.59 15.95 4.49
C ILE A 154 -15.78 15.28 3.79
N LYS A 155 -15.51 14.41 2.83
CA LYS A 155 -16.53 13.61 2.13
C LYS A 155 -16.67 12.22 2.74
N SER A 156 -15.56 11.62 3.16
CA SER A 156 -15.50 10.26 3.69
C SER A 156 -14.48 10.14 4.82
N GLY A 157 -14.77 9.23 5.76
CA GLY A 157 -13.94 8.96 6.92
C GLY A 157 -14.14 9.96 8.08
N GLN A 158 -13.47 9.69 9.19
CA GLN A 158 -13.42 10.58 10.35
C GLN A 158 -11.96 10.72 10.80
N HIS A 159 -11.53 11.95 11.06
CA HIS A 159 -10.22 12.23 11.63
C HIS A 159 -10.34 13.17 12.83
N ASN A 160 -9.66 12.83 13.92
CA ASN A 160 -9.69 13.66 15.12
C ASN A 160 -8.87 14.94 14.95
N LEU A 161 -7.78 14.87 14.17
CA LEU A 161 -6.81 15.96 14.00
C LEU A 161 -7.10 16.86 12.78
N LEU A 162 -7.92 16.41 11.83
CA LEU A 162 -8.27 17.23 10.66
C LEU A 162 -9.65 17.84 10.89
N LYS A 163 -9.76 19.15 10.66
CA LYS A 163 -10.98 19.93 10.83
C LYS A 163 -11.23 20.79 9.59
N ASP A 164 -12.44 21.33 9.48
CA ASP A 164 -12.89 22.13 8.32
C ASP A 164 -11.99 23.35 8.04
N LYS A 165 -11.28 23.86 9.05
CA LYS A 165 -10.31 24.93 8.90
C LYS A 165 -8.99 24.54 9.57
N MET A 166 -7.91 24.70 8.80
CA MET A 166 -6.54 24.42 9.20
C MET A 166 -5.66 25.62 8.83
N ILE A 167 -4.63 25.90 9.61
CA ILE A 167 -3.65 26.96 9.35
C ILE A 167 -2.27 26.35 9.18
N ILE A 168 -1.54 26.80 8.17
CA ILE A 168 -0.13 26.50 7.97
C ILE A 168 0.70 27.53 8.76
N LYS A 169 1.47 27.07 9.74
CA LYS A 169 2.36 27.95 10.52
C LYS A 169 3.63 27.20 10.91
N ASP A 170 4.78 27.84 10.73
CA ASP A 170 6.10 27.31 11.13
C ASP A 170 6.41 25.89 10.58
N ASN A 171 5.97 25.59 9.34
CA ASN A 171 6.01 24.25 8.73
C ASN A 171 5.13 23.17 9.40
N TYR A 172 4.14 23.57 10.20
CA TYR A 172 3.15 22.67 10.78
C TYR A 172 1.72 23.06 10.39
N LEU A 173 0.81 22.09 10.52
CA LEU A 173 -0.62 22.32 10.42
C LEU A 173 -1.23 22.44 11.82
N TYR A 174 -2.11 23.43 11.97
CA TYR A 174 -2.92 23.65 13.16
C TYR A 174 -4.39 23.59 12.77
N SER A 175 -5.24 22.99 13.61
CA SER A 175 -6.68 23.03 13.42
C SER A 175 -7.27 24.25 14.11
N VAL A 176 -8.34 24.81 13.54
CA VAL A 176 -9.08 25.92 14.13
C VAL A 176 -10.44 25.42 14.59
N GLU A 177 -10.71 25.53 15.89
CA GLU A 177 -11.96 25.11 16.52
C GLU A 177 -12.45 26.19 17.48
N GLN A 178 -13.66 26.72 17.28
CA GLN A 178 -14.28 27.68 18.20
C GLN A 178 -13.32 28.82 18.59
N ASP A 179 -12.66 29.43 17.60
CA ASP A 179 -11.66 30.50 17.75
C ASP A 179 -10.37 30.11 18.51
N THR A 180 -10.16 28.82 18.76
CA THR A 180 -8.91 28.28 19.30
C THR A 180 -8.09 27.60 18.22
N ILE A 181 -6.76 27.76 18.29
CA ILE A 181 -5.80 27.09 17.42
C ILE A 181 -5.22 25.90 18.17
N LYS A 182 -5.35 24.70 17.63
CA LYS A 182 -4.83 23.46 18.24
C LYS A 182 -3.78 22.82 17.35
N PRO A 183 -2.67 22.30 17.90
CA PRO A 183 -1.66 21.61 17.12
C PRO A 183 -2.22 20.29 16.60
N THR A 184 -2.01 20.01 15.32
CA THR A 184 -2.34 18.70 14.73
C THR A 184 -1.14 17.77 14.68
N PHE A 185 0.05 18.31 14.98
CA PHE A 185 1.35 17.63 14.87
C PHE A 185 1.73 17.16 13.47
N TYR A 186 0.93 17.48 12.45
CA TYR A 186 1.36 17.34 11.07
C TYR A 186 2.41 18.40 10.75
N TYR A 187 3.55 17.97 10.24
CA TYR A 187 4.56 18.84 9.67
C TYR A 187 4.55 18.74 8.14
N LEU A 188 4.89 19.83 7.46
CA LEU A 188 4.97 19.86 6.00
C LEU A 188 6.17 19.03 5.50
N GLY A 189 5.97 18.29 4.42
CA GLY A 189 6.99 17.47 3.78
C GLY A 189 6.70 15.97 3.84
N GLN A 190 7.77 15.17 3.68
CA GLN A 190 7.73 13.71 3.73
C GLN A 190 7.95 13.19 5.15
N CYS A 191 7.40 12.02 5.46
CA CYS A 191 7.64 11.37 6.74
C CYS A 191 9.11 10.99 6.89
N LYS A 192 9.73 11.37 8.02
CA LYS A 192 11.16 11.18 8.27
C LYS A 192 11.57 9.70 8.33
N GLY A 193 10.66 8.82 8.74
CA GLY A 193 10.91 7.37 8.78
C GLY A 193 10.76 6.63 7.44
N LEU A 194 10.44 7.33 6.34
CA LEU A 194 10.15 6.73 5.03
C LEU A 194 11.09 7.24 3.90
N ASN A 195 12.26 7.78 4.26
CA ASN A 195 13.30 8.21 3.31
C ASN A 195 14.31 7.10 3.00
#